data_AF-I0HJ46-F1
#
_entry.id   AF-I0HJ46-F1
#
_cell.length_a   1.000
_cell.length_b   1.000
_cell.length_c   1.000
_cell.angle_alpha   90.00
_cell.angle_beta   90.00
_cell.angle_gamma   90.00
#
_symmetry.space_group_name_H-M   'P 1'
#
loop_
_entity.id
_entity.type
_entity.pdbx_description
1 polymer ?
#
loop_
_entity_poly.entity_id
_entity_poly.type
_entity_poly.pdbx_seq_one_letter_code
_entity_poly.pdbx_strand_id
1 'polypeptide(L)'
;MPVVDVILVVLMLLFAISGYRQGFVIGAFSLGGFFSGVLIGLQLGPLIAQQFADGTVRLVVALAVILTFAVLGQTLAGWLGTNLRRGIFSKPLQHLDDAGGALVSVVALLLAAWLVAVPLGSTPFPAINREFRSSAILSGINGLMPEQAQALSSALRDTLDTSGFPDVFGGLARTQAKEVAEPDPKLKNSKIVQDSKKSVLKVLGAAPSCSRRIEGTGFVYASERVMTNAHVVAGTREVVVETSRGQLEGTVVVYDPKRDLAVLHVPGLKAPVMEFVSKEAASGASAIVLGYPQDGPYNAQSARVRDVSRITGPDIYDSGDVTREIYTIKSLVRSGNSGGPLIDPGGGVLGVIFAAAADDKNVGFALTADEAAGVAQTGKSRTKGVDTGECA
;
A
#
# COMPACT_ATOMS: atom_id res chain seq x y z
N MET A 1 -5.72 -19.16 -19.51
CA MET A 1 -4.52 -19.01 -18.66
C MET A 1 -3.99 -17.60 -18.86
N PRO A 2 -3.71 -16.86 -17.78
CA PRO A 2 -3.01 -15.58 -17.85
C PRO A 2 -1.71 -15.72 -18.66
N VAL A 3 -1.33 -14.67 -19.39
CA VAL A 3 -0.06 -14.57 -20.12
C VAL A 3 1.12 -14.77 -19.16
N VAL A 4 1.00 -14.26 -17.93
CA VAL A 4 1.99 -14.47 -16.86
C VAL A 4 2.17 -15.96 -16.54
N ASP A 5 1.09 -16.75 -16.47
CA ASP A 5 1.18 -18.19 -16.22
C ASP A 5 1.84 -18.92 -17.39
N VAL A 6 1.57 -18.52 -18.63
CA VAL A 6 2.22 -19.09 -19.83
C VAL A 6 3.72 -18.82 -19.82
N ILE A 7 4.11 -17.57 -19.54
CA ILE A 7 5.52 -17.17 -19.43
C ILE A 7 6.22 -17.97 -18.32
N LEU A 8 5.59 -18.07 -17.14
CA LEU A 8 6.15 -18.82 -16.02
C LEU A 8 6.32 -20.30 -16.35
N VAL A 9 5.36 -20.93 -17.04
CA VAL A 9 5.49 -22.33 -17.47
C VAL A 9 6.66 -22.52 -18.44
N VAL A 10 6.82 -21.63 -19.42
CA VAL A 10 7.96 -21.70 -20.35
C VAL A 10 9.28 -21.52 -19.61
N LEU A 11 9.36 -20.53 -18.71
CA LEU A 11 10.54 -20.30 -17.88
C LEU A 11 10.83 -21.49 -16.96
N MET A 12 9.82 -22.10 -16.35
CA MET A 12 9.97 -23.30 -15.51
C MET A 12 10.58 -24.46 -16.31
N LEU A 13 10.14 -24.68 -17.56
CA LEU A 13 10.72 -25.71 -18.42
C LEU A 13 12.18 -25.42 -18.75
N LEU A 14 12.50 -24.17 -19.12
CA LEU A 14 13.88 -23.76 -19.42
C LEU A 14 14.80 -23.91 -18.20
N PHE A 15 14.34 -23.46 -17.03
CA PHE A 15 15.09 -23.56 -15.77
C PHE A 15 15.18 -25.00 -15.28
N ALA A 16 14.17 -25.84 -15.48
CA ALA A 16 14.25 -27.28 -15.20
C ALA A 16 15.32 -27.95 -16.06
N ILE A 17 15.38 -27.65 -17.36
CA ILE A 17 16.40 -28.19 -18.28
C ILE A 17 17.79 -27.69 -17.87
N SER A 18 17.94 -26.39 -17.59
CA SER A 18 19.21 -25.83 -17.12
C SER A 18 19.66 -26.47 -15.80
N GLY A 19 18.74 -26.58 -14.84
CA GLY A 19 18.95 -27.19 -13.54
C GLY A 19 19.34 -28.65 -13.62
N TYR A 20 18.71 -29.41 -14.52
CA TYR A 20 19.07 -30.80 -14.79
C TYR A 20 20.52 -30.95 -15.26
N ARG A 21 21.01 -30.02 -16.08
CA ARG A 21 22.40 -30.03 -16.56
C ARG A 21 23.39 -29.61 -15.48
N GLN A 22 22.99 -28.69 -14.60
CA GLN A 22 23.84 -28.15 -13.54
C GLN A 22 23.92 -29.03 -12.29
N GLY A 23 22.87 -29.80 -11.98
CA GLY A 23 22.81 -30.64 -10.79
C GLY A 23 22.38 -29.88 -9.52
N PHE A 24 21.80 -30.62 -8.57
CA PHE A 24 21.25 -30.13 -7.30
C PHE A 24 22.30 -29.42 -6.46
N VAL A 25 23.48 -30.00 -6.31
CA VAL A 25 24.54 -29.44 -5.45
C VAL A 25 24.94 -28.04 -5.94
N ILE A 26 25.13 -27.86 -7.24
CA ILE A 26 25.47 -26.55 -7.80
C ILE A 26 24.28 -25.59 -7.68
N GLY A 27 23.07 -26.06 -7.98
CA GLY A 27 21.85 -25.26 -7.89
C GLY A 27 21.56 -24.75 -6.47
N ALA A 28 21.65 -25.63 -5.47
CA ALA A 28 21.37 -25.30 -4.07
C ALA A 28 22.38 -24.31 -3.51
N PHE A 29 23.67 -24.49 -3.78
CA PHE A 29 24.70 -23.54 -3.38
C PHE A 29 24.53 -22.20 -4.10
N SER A 30 24.29 -22.21 -5.41
CA SER A 30 24.06 -20.97 -6.17
C SER A 30 22.86 -20.17 -5.65
N LEU A 31 21.77 -20.87 -5.29
CA LEU A 31 20.58 -20.26 -4.69
C LEU A 31 20.88 -19.64 -3.33
N GLY A 32 21.56 -20.39 -2.45
CA GLY A 32 21.97 -19.88 -1.14
C GLY A 32 22.91 -18.68 -1.27
N GLY A 33 23.84 -18.72 -2.22
CA GLY A 33 24.75 -17.61 -2.54
C GLY A 33 24.03 -16.37 -3.04
N PHE A 34 23.05 -16.53 -3.94
CA PHE A 34 22.23 -15.43 -4.44
C PHE A 34 21.51 -14.71 -3.29
N PHE A 35 20.77 -15.44 -2.45
CA PHE A 35 20.02 -14.84 -1.35
C PHE A 35 20.92 -14.19 -0.30
N SER A 36 22.05 -14.83 0.02
CA SER A 36 23.05 -14.24 0.92
C SER A 36 23.62 -12.93 0.33
N GLY A 37 23.88 -12.91 -0.97
CA GLY A 37 24.30 -11.72 -1.71
C GLY A 37 23.24 -10.61 -1.68
N VAL A 38 21.97 -10.94 -1.94
CA VAL A 38 20.86 -9.97 -1.83
C VAL A 38 20.77 -9.40 -0.41
N LEU A 39 20.87 -10.22 0.64
CA LEU A 39 20.80 -9.75 2.03
C LEU A 39 21.94 -8.77 2.36
N ILE A 40 23.16 -9.08 1.95
CA ILE A 40 24.31 -8.17 2.10
C ILE A 40 24.08 -6.89 1.29
N GLY A 41 23.62 -7.04 0.04
CA GLY A 41 23.32 -5.93 -0.85
C GLY A 41 22.22 -5.01 -0.31
N LEU A 42 21.20 -5.55 0.37
CA LEU A 42 20.13 -4.78 1.01
C LEU A 42 20.63 -3.96 2.21
N GLN A 43 21.68 -4.43 2.90
CA GLN A 43 22.30 -3.68 3.99
C GLN A 43 23.27 -2.60 3.47
N LEU A 44 24.09 -2.93 2.47
CA LEU A 44 25.12 -2.03 1.95
C LEU A 44 24.57 -1.04 0.90
N GLY A 45 23.56 -1.42 0.14
CA GLY A 45 22.96 -0.63 -0.93
C GLY A 45 22.54 0.76 -0.46
N PRO A 46 21.65 0.87 0.56
CA PRO A 46 21.25 2.16 1.12
C PRO A 46 22.43 2.97 1.70
N LEU A 47 23.40 2.30 2.33
CA LEU A 47 24.58 2.94 2.94
C LEU A 47 25.52 3.59 1.92
N ILE A 48 25.62 3.01 0.72
CA ILE A 48 26.38 3.58 -0.40
C ILE A 48 25.54 4.63 -1.12
N ALA A 49 24.26 4.34 -1.34
CA ALA A 49 23.37 5.20 -2.12
C ALA A 49 23.09 6.56 -1.44
N GLN A 50 23.11 6.62 -0.10
CA GLN A 50 22.96 7.88 0.64
C GLN A 50 24.08 8.91 0.39
N GLN A 51 25.20 8.52 -0.24
CA GLN A 51 26.25 9.46 -0.65
C GLN A 51 25.83 10.33 -1.84
N PHE A 52 24.74 9.96 -2.53
CA PHE A 52 24.21 10.68 -3.68
C PHE A 52 23.00 11.53 -3.26
N ALA A 53 23.00 12.80 -3.69
CA ALA A 53 21.95 13.76 -3.35
C ALA A 53 20.65 13.53 -4.15
N ASP A 54 20.77 13.10 -5.41
CA ASP A 54 19.63 12.83 -6.30
C ASP A 54 18.91 11.52 -5.95
N GLY A 55 17.58 11.57 -5.83
CA GLY A 55 16.75 10.43 -5.44
C GLY A 55 16.67 9.31 -6.48
N THR A 56 16.66 9.66 -7.78
CA THR A 56 16.68 8.68 -8.87
C THR A 56 18.05 7.99 -8.94
N VAL A 57 19.14 8.75 -8.81
CA VAL A 57 20.50 8.18 -8.76
C VAL A 57 20.67 7.29 -7.54
N ARG A 58 20.16 7.69 -6.38
CA ARG A 58 20.16 6.88 -5.15
C ARG A 58 19.46 5.54 -5.36
N LEU A 59 18.28 5.53 -6.00
CA LEU A 59 17.55 4.31 -6.33
C LEU A 59 18.37 3.40 -7.26
N VAL A 60 18.92 3.96 -8.34
CA VAL A 60 19.73 3.20 -9.31
C VAL A 60 20.97 2.60 -8.65
N VAL A 61 21.67 3.37 -7.81
CA VAL A 61 22.86 2.90 -7.09
C VAL A 61 22.50 1.80 -6.10
N ALA A 62 21.42 1.96 -5.32
CA ALA A 62 20.97 0.93 -4.38
C ALA A 62 20.66 -0.39 -5.09
N LEU A 63 19.91 -0.33 -6.20
CA LEU A 63 19.60 -1.50 -7.02
C LEU A 63 20.85 -2.14 -7.64
N ALA A 64 21.78 -1.32 -8.15
CA ALA A 64 23.02 -1.81 -8.73
C ALA A 64 23.89 -2.55 -7.69
N VAL A 65 23.98 -2.03 -6.47
CA VAL A 65 24.70 -2.68 -5.36
C VAL A 65 24.05 -4.02 -5.01
N ILE A 66 22.73 -4.07 -4.85
CA ILE A 66 22.01 -5.31 -4.55
C ILE A 66 22.25 -6.37 -5.62
N LEU A 67 22.11 -6.00 -6.89
CA LEU A 67 22.34 -6.91 -8.02
C LEU A 67 23.79 -7.40 -8.09
N THR A 68 24.76 -6.51 -7.83
CA THR A 68 26.18 -6.86 -7.82
C THR A 68 26.48 -7.91 -6.76
N PHE A 69 26.04 -7.70 -5.52
CA PHE A 69 26.26 -8.66 -4.45
C PHE A 69 25.51 -9.97 -4.66
N ALA A 70 24.30 -9.94 -5.24
CA ALA A 70 23.55 -11.14 -5.59
C ALA A 70 24.32 -12.02 -6.59
N VAL A 71 24.84 -11.41 -7.67
CA VAL A 71 25.63 -12.13 -8.70
C VAL A 71 26.96 -12.64 -8.13
N LEU A 72 27.65 -11.84 -7.32
CA LEU A 72 28.88 -12.24 -6.64
C LEU A 72 28.65 -13.43 -5.70
N GLY A 73 27.61 -13.36 -4.86
CA GLY A 73 27.25 -14.46 -3.96
C GLY A 73 26.89 -15.73 -4.72
N GLN A 74 26.09 -15.62 -5.78
CA GLN A 74 25.70 -16.75 -6.62
C GLN A 74 26.92 -17.40 -7.30
N THR A 75 27.83 -16.61 -7.85
CA THR A 75 29.02 -17.12 -8.56
C THR A 75 30.01 -17.79 -7.62
N LEU A 76 30.29 -17.19 -6.47
CA LEU A 76 31.16 -17.77 -5.43
C LEU A 76 30.60 -19.09 -4.88
N ALA A 77 29.31 -19.11 -4.54
CA ALA A 77 28.69 -20.31 -4.01
C ALA A 77 28.54 -21.40 -5.07
N GLY A 78 28.20 -21.04 -6.32
CA GLY A 78 28.18 -21.96 -7.44
C GLY A 78 29.56 -22.59 -7.69
N TRP A 79 30.64 -21.82 -7.58
CA TRP A 79 32.00 -22.34 -7.64
C TRP A 79 32.28 -23.37 -6.53
N LEU A 80 31.89 -23.08 -5.29
CA LEU A 80 31.98 -24.05 -4.18
C LEU A 80 31.15 -25.31 -4.46
N GLY A 81 29.93 -25.15 -4.99
CA GLY A 81 29.06 -26.24 -5.41
C GLY A 81 29.69 -27.11 -6.49
N THR A 82 30.40 -26.52 -7.46
CA THR A 82 31.11 -27.29 -8.50
C THR A 82 32.23 -28.13 -7.92
N ASN A 83 32.97 -27.62 -6.93
CA ASN A 83 34.02 -28.37 -6.25
C ASN A 83 33.43 -29.54 -5.45
N LEU A 84 32.26 -29.35 -4.82
CA LEU A 84 31.60 -30.40 -4.05
C LEU A 84 30.98 -31.47 -4.95
N ARG A 85 30.38 -31.08 -6.08
CA ARG A 85 29.80 -32.01 -7.08
C ARG A 85 30.84 -32.92 -7.72
N ARG A 86 32.10 -32.47 -7.86
CA ARG A 86 33.23 -33.30 -8.35
C ARG A 86 33.49 -34.55 -7.51
N GLY A 87 33.03 -34.58 -6.26
CA GLY A 87 33.12 -35.76 -5.39
C GLY A 87 32.08 -36.85 -5.66
N ILE A 88 31.10 -36.60 -6.54
CA ILE A 88 30.04 -37.57 -6.87
C ILE A 88 30.48 -38.42 -8.07
N PHE A 89 31.06 -39.58 -7.80
CA PHE A 89 31.57 -40.48 -8.84
C PHE A 89 30.55 -41.51 -9.34
N SER A 90 29.48 -41.78 -8.59
CA SER A 90 28.49 -42.80 -8.93
C SER A 90 27.39 -42.26 -9.87
N LYS A 91 27.23 -42.91 -11.03
CA LYS A 91 26.18 -42.60 -12.02
C LYS A 91 24.75 -42.49 -11.45
N PRO A 92 24.27 -43.39 -10.55
CA PRO A 92 22.93 -43.24 -9.98
C PRO A 92 22.80 -42.01 -9.08
N LEU A 93 23.85 -41.62 -8.33
CA LEU A 93 23.81 -40.38 -7.54
C LEU A 93 23.88 -39.14 -8.43
N GLN A 94 24.59 -39.21 -9.57
CA GLN A 94 24.58 -38.13 -10.56
C GLN A 94 23.18 -37.90 -11.15
N HIS A 95 22.45 -38.97 -11.50
CA HIS A 95 21.07 -38.81 -11.98
C HIS A 95 20.11 -38.25 -10.93
N LEU A 96 20.29 -38.61 -9.65
CA LEU A 96 19.52 -38.03 -8.55
C LEU A 96 19.89 -36.55 -8.32
N ASP A 97 21.17 -36.19 -8.42
CA ASP A 97 21.65 -34.82 -8.38
C ASP A 97 21.07 -34.00 -9.54
N ASP A 98 21.11 -34.51 -10.76
CA ASP A 98 20.53 -33.86 -11.95
C ASP A 98 19.02 -33.64 -11.79
N ALA A 99 18.27 -34.67 -11.39
CA ALA A 99 16.83 -34.56 -11.14
C ALA A 99 16.51 -33.54 -10.03
N GLY A 100 17.30 -33.54 -8.94
CA GLY A 100 17.17 -32.55 -7.88
C GLY A 100 17.51 -31.12 -8.35
N GLY A 101 18.46 -30.97 -9.27
CA GLY A 101 18.85 -29.69 -9.86
C GLY A 101 17.72 -29.05 -10.67
N ALA A 102 16.97 -29.86 -11.42
CA ALA A 102 15.77 -29.41 -12.11
C ALA A 102 14.73 -28.85 -11.13
N LEU A 103 14.46 -29.58 -10.03
CA LEU A 103 13.50 -29.18 -9.01
C LEU A 103 13.91 -27.87 -8.32
N VAL A 104 15.16 -27.76 -7.86
CA VAL A 104 15.66 -26.55 -7.19
C VAL A 104 15.60 -25.33 -8.11
N SER A 105 15.91 -25.50 -9.39
CA SER A 105 15.89 -24.39 -10.35
C SER A 105 14.47 -23.88 -10.61
N VAL A 106 13.48 -24.78 -10.68
CA VAL A 106 12.07 -24.40 -10.76
C VAL A 106 11.62 -23.68 -9.49
N VAL A 107 11.95 -24.22 -8.31
CA VAL A 107 11.60 -23.58 -7.03
C VAL A 107 12.24 -22.19 -6.91
N ALA A 108 13.51 -22.06 -7.28
CA ALA A 108 14.22 -20.78 -7.30
C ALA A 108 13.55 -19.75 -8.20
N LEU A 109 13.18 -20.15 -9.42
CA LEU A 109 12.45 -19.29 -10.36
C LEU A 109 11.12 -18.83 -9.78
N LEU A 110 10.34 -19.75 -9.19
CA LEU A 110 9.05 -19.43 -8.61
C LEU A 110 9.15 -18.48 -7.41
N LEU A 111 10.16 -18.66 -6.55
CA LEU A 111 10.45 -17.74 -5.45
C LEU A 111 10.86 -16.35 -5.95
N ALA A 112 11.71 -16.28 -6.98
CA ALA A 112 12.11 -15.02 -7.59
C ALA A 112 10.92 -14.31 -8.25
N ALA A 113 10.09 -15.05 -9.01
CA ALA A 113 8.88 -14.53 -9.62
C ALA A 113 7.89 -14.02 -8.57
N TRP A 114 7.70 -14.75 -7.46
CA TRP A 114 6.88 -14.30 -6.35
C TRP A 114 7.42 -13.01 -5.72
N LEU A 115 8.73 -12.91 -5.49
CA LEU A 115 9.35 -11.70 -4.93
C LEU A 115 9.21 -10.49 -5.86
N VAL A 116 9.31 -10.69 -7.18
CA VAL A 116 9.16 -9.63 -8.19
C VAL A 116 7.68 -9.26 -8.41
N ALA A 117 6.75 -10.20 -8.26
CA ALA A 117 5.32 -9.93 -8.35
C ALA A 117 4.83 -8.96 -7.26
N VAL A 118 5.52 -8.92 -6.11
CA VAL A 118 5.17 -8.09 -4.95
C VAL A 118 5.12 -6.60 -5.27
N PRO A 119 6.17 -5.97 -5.85
CA PRO A 119 6.14 -4.57 -6.29
C PRO A 119 5.33 -4.37 -7.60
N LEU A 120 5.20 -5.40 -8.44
CA LEU A 120 4.50 -5.26 -9.72
C LEU A 120 2.97 -5.25 -9.57
N GLY A 121 2.43 -5.84 -8.51
CA GLY A 121 1.00 -5.81 -8.18
C GLY A 121 0.45 -4.41 -7.82
N SER A 122 1.34 -3.46 -7.51
CA SER A 122 1.03 -2.05 -7.29
C SER A 122 1.42 -1.14 -8.46
N THR A 123 1.76 -1.71 -9.63
CA THR A 123 2.10 -0.90 -10.82
C THR A 123 0.88 -0.21 -11.42
N PRO A 124 1.06 0.99 -12.02
CA PRO A 124 -0.02 1.78 -12.60
C PRO A 124 -0.57 1.21 -13.92
N PHE A 125 -0.16 0.00 -14.33
CA PHE A 125 -0.59 -0.62 -15.59
C PHE A 125 -1.67 -1.70 -15.33
N PRO A 126 -2.96 -1.44 -15.61
CA PRO A 126 -4.06 -2.34 -15.24
C PRO A 126 -4.00 -3.69 -15.96
N ALA A 127 -3.44 -3.72 -17.19
CA ALA A 127 -3.23 -4.94 -17.95
C ALA A 127 -2.24 -5.86 -17.22
N ILE A 128 -1.15 -5.31 -16.71
CA ILE A 128 -0.12 -6.06 -15.97
C ILE A 128 -0.72 -6.54 -14.63
N ASN A 129 -1.35 -5.64 -13.86
CA ASN A 129 -1.94 -5.98 -12.55
C ASN A 129 -3.01 -7.09 -12.66
N ARG A 130 -3.87 -7.06 -13.69
CA ARG A 130 -4.89 -8.10 -13.93
C ARG A 130 -4.25 -9.46 -14.22
N GLU A 131 -3.18 -9.50 -14.99
CA GLU A 131 -2.44 -10.72 -15.28
C GLU A 131 -1.78 -11.32 -14.02
N PHE A 132 -1.23 -10.49 -13.13
CA PHE A 132 -0.66 -10.94 -11.86
C PHE A 132 -1.72 -11.40 -10.84
N ARG A 133 -2.85 -10.67 -10.70
CA ARG A 133 -3.94 -11.05 -9.77
C ARG A 133 -4.70 -12.30 -10.21
N SER A 134 -4.75 -12.59 -11.52
CA SER A 134 -5.42 -13.78 -12.05
C SER A 134 -4.51 -15.01 -12.19
N SER A 135 -3.22 -14.88 -11.87
CA SER A 135 -2.24 -15.97 -11.92
C SER A 135 -2.53 -17.05 -10.87
N ALA A 136 -2.82 -18.26 -11.34
CA ALA A 136 -3.04 -19.41 -10.47
C ALA A 136 -1.72 -19.86 -9.81
N ILE A 137 -0.60 -19.72 -10.51
CA ILE A 137 0.73 -20.12 -10.04
C ILE A 137 1.17 -19.23 -8.87
N LEU A 138 1.09 -17.91 -9.03
CA LEU A 138 1.49 -16.97 -7.99
C LEU A 138 0.57 -17.02 -6.77
N SER A 139 -0.74 -17.19 -6.98
CA SER A 139 -1.69 -17.39 -5.88
C SER A 139 -1.41 -18.69 -5.12
N GLY A 140 -1.07 -19.77 -5.82
CA GLY A 140 -0.71 -21.05 -5.21
C GLY A 140 0.57 -20.95 -4.36
N ILE A 141 1.60 -20.29 -4.88
CA ILE A 141 2.85 -20.04 -4.13
C ILE A 141 2.56 -19.22 -2.88
N ASN A 142 1.77 -18.15 -2.98
CA ASN A 142 1.45 -17.32 -1.83
C ASN A 142 0.79 -18.09 -0.69
N GLY A 143 -0.04 -19.09 -0.99
CA GLY A 143 -0.67 -19.98 0.00
C GLY A 143 0.30 -20.98 0.65
N LEU A 144 1.47 -21.23 0.05
CA LEU A 144 2.49 -22.16 0.56
C LEU A 144 3.62 -21.45 1.32
N MET A 145 3.73 -20.12 1.22
CA MET A 145 4.81 -19.37 1.87
C MET A 145 4.60 -19.23 3.38
N PRO A 146 5.65 -19.41 4.21
CA PRO A 146 5.57 -19.22 5.66
C PRO A 146 5.33 -17.75 6.04
N GLU A 147 4.74 -17.53 7.23
CA GLU A 147 4.35 -16.19 7.72
C GLU A 147 5.51 -15.19 7.73
N GLN A 148 6.74 -15.64 8.02
CA GLN A 148 7.92 -14.77 8.02
C GLN A 148 8.23 -14.22 6.62
N ALA A 149 8.03 -15.01 5.57
CA ALA A 149 8.23 -14.57 4.19
C ALA A 149 7.11 -13.60 3.76
N GLN A 150 5.86 -13.87 4.15
CA GLN A 150 4.73 -12.97 3.91
C GLN A 150 4.88 -11.62 4.64
N ALA A 151 5.48 -11.62 5.84
CA ALA A 151 5.81 -10.39 6.56
C ALA A 151 6.87 -9.55 5.83
N LEU A 152 7.89 -10.19 5.26
CA LEU A 152 8.92 -9.54 4.45
C LEU A 152 8.36 -8.93 3.16
N SER A 153 7.47 -9.64 2.47
CA SER A 153 6.82 -9.10 1.25
C SER A 153 5.88 -7.95 1.57
N SER A 154 5.14 -8.04 2.68
CA SER A 154 4.27 -6.95 3.16
C SER A 154 5.09 -5.71 3.54
N ALA A 155 6.21 -5.88 4.25
CA ALA A 155 7.11 -4.78 4.59
C ALA A 155 7.72 -4.10 3.35
N LEU A 156 8.06 -4.87 2.30
CA LEU A 156 8.55 -4.34 1.04
C LEU A 156 7.46 -3.56 0.28
N ARG A 157 6.21 -4.05 0.27
CA ARG A 157 5.07 -3.30 -0.28
C ARG A 157 4.86 -2.00 0.46
N ASP A 158 4.77 -2.03 1.78
CA ASP A 158 4.52 -0.85 2.60
C ASP A 158 5.61 0.24 2.43
N THR A 159 6.83 -0.16 2.10
CA THR A 159 7.94 0.78 1.79
C THR A 159 7.79 1.43 0.41
N LEU A 160 7.14 0.76 -0.55
CA LEU A 160 6.92 1.24 -1.91
C LEU A 160 5.56 1.95 -2.09
N ASP A 161 4.61 1.68 -1.19
CA ASP A 161 3.21 2.16 -1.22
C ASP A 161 3.05 3.63 -0.75
N THR A 162 4.15 4.33 -0.43
CA THR A 162 4.15 5.77 -0.13
C THR A 162 3.81 6.64 -1.34
N SER A 163 3.71 6.05 -2.54
CA SER A 163 3.32 6.73 -3.78
C SER A 163 1.81 7.07 -3.86
N GLY A 164 0.99 6.59 -2.92
CA GLY A 164 -0.47 6.78 -2.93
C GLY A 164 -0.99 8.04 -2.22
N PHE A 165 -0.13 8.75 -1.49
CA PHE A 165 -0.50 9.98 -0.76
C PHE A 165 0.17 11.20 -1.41
N PRO A 166 -0.53 12.35 -1.54
CA PRO A 166 0.10 13.60 -1.96
C PRO A 166 1.23 14.02 -1.00
N ASP A 167 2.33 14.61 -1.50
CA ASP A 167 3.39 15.18 -0.66
C ASP A 167 2.92 16.49 -0.01
N VAL A 168 2.21 16.37 1.12
CA VAL A 168 1.64 17.52 1.83
C VAL A 168 2.71 18.36 2.56
N PHE A 169 3.95 17.88 2.65
CA PHE A 169 5.03 18.53 3.42
C PHE A 169 6.16 19.09 2.55
N GLY A 170 6.02 19.06 1.22
CA GLY A 170 6.97 19.66 0.29
C GLY A 170 8.41 19.17 0.48
N GLY A 171 8.60 17.89 0.79
CA GLY A 171 9.90 17.24 0.94
C GLY A 171 10.86 17.81 2.01
N LEU A 172 10.44 18.75 2.87
CA LEU A 172 11.33 19.54 3.72
C LEU A 172 10.86 19.65 5.18
N ALA A 173 10.43 18.55 5.80
CA ALA A 173 10.40 18.46 7.26
C ALA A 173 10.51 16.99 7.69
N ARG A 174 11.52 16.66 8.51
CA ARG A 174 11.39 15.45 9.35
C ARG A 174 10.13 15.62 10.18
N THR A 175 9.32 14.58 10.27
CA THR A 175 8.08 14.60 11.04
C THR A 175 8.41 14.84 12.53
N GLN A 176 8.40 16.09 12.98
CA GLN A 176 8.55 16.46 14.39
C GLN A 176 7.19 16.31 15.08
N ALA A 177 6.78 15.07 15.30
CA ALA A 177 5.52 14.79 15.97
C ALA A 177 5.74 14.68 17.49
N LYS A 178 4.91 15.39 18.26
CA LYS A 178 4.90 15.32 19.73
C LYS A 178 4.77 13.86 20.20
N GLU A 179 5.63 13.45 21.11
CA GLU A 179 5.57 12.11 21.68
C GLU A 179 4.35 11.93 22.58
N VAL A 180 3.69 10.79 22.43
CA VAL A 180 2.52 10.38 23.20
C VAL A 180 2.56 8.87 23.45
N ALA A 181 1.82 8.42 24.47
CA ALA A 181 1.68 7.01 24.78
C ALA A 181 1.18 6.19 23.58
N GLU A 182 1.46 4.88 23.57
CA GLU A 182 0.95 3.99 22.53
C GLU A 182 -0.58 4.00 22.44
N PRO A 183 -1.16 3.85 21.24
CA PRO A 183 -2.60 3.65 21.08
C PRO A 183 -3.07 2.41 21.85
N ASP A 184 -4.25 2.46 22.47
CA ASP A 184 -4.81 1.30 23.18
C ASP A 184 -5.17 0.19 22.16
N PRO A 185 -4.51 -0.98 22.20
CA PRO A 185 -4.73 -2.04 21.23
C PRO A 185 -6.13 -2.67 21.31
N LYS A 186 -6.90 -2.41 22.37
CA LYS A 186 -8.28 -2.92 22.52
C LYS A 186 -9.27 -2.15 21.64
N LEU A 187 -8.99 -0.89 21.31
CA LEU A 187 -9.94 -0.03 20.60
C LEU A 187 -10.26 -0.54 19.18
N LYS A 188 -9.28 -1.11 18.47
CA LYS A 188 -9.50 -1.68 17.13
C LYS A 188 -10.55 -2.81 17.08
N ASN A 189 -10.81 -3.46 18.21
CA ASN A 189 -11.79 -4.55 18.34
C ASN A 189 -13.02 -4.13 19.17
N SER A 190 -13.18 -2.84 19.45
CA SER A 190 -14.27 -2.33 20.27
C SER A 190 -15.63 -2.44 19.59
N LYS A 191 -16.71 -2.34 20.38
CA LYS A 191 -18.08 -2.38 19.87
C LYS A 191 -18.34 -1.24 18.87
N ILE A 192 -17.78 -0.05 19.10
CA ILE A 192 -18.00 1.10 18.21
C ILE A 192 -17.42 0.87 16.81
N VAL A 193 -16.32 0.11 16.68
CA VAL A 193 -15.75 -0.29 15.38
C VAL A 193 -16.73 -1.16 14.59
N GLN A 194 -17.41 -2.09 15.26
CA GLN A 194 -18.40 -2.96 14.62
C GLN A 194 -19.67 -2.19 14.24
N ASP A 195 -20.12 -1.30 15.12
CA ASP A 195 -21.31 -0.49 14.90
C ASP A 195 -21.10 0.52 13.74
N SER A 196 -19.88 1.05 13.59
CA SER A 196 -19.51 2.00 12.52
C SER A 196 -19.32 1.37 11.13
N LYS A 197 -19.15 0.05 11.05
CA LYS A 197 -18.83 -0.66 9.79
C LYS A 197 -19.85 -0.42 8.65
N LYS A 198 -21.11 -0.14 8.98
CA LYS A 198 -22.16 0.13 7.98
C LYS A 198 -22.10 1.55 7.41
N SER A 199 -21.42 2.46 8.11
CA SER A 199 -21.33 3.88 7.78
C SER A 199 -20.01 4.25 7.13
N VAL A 200 -18.99 3.39 7.23
CA VAL A 200 -17.71 3.51 6.53
C VAL A 200 -17.77 2.66 5.27
N LEU A 201 -17.49 3.28 4.12
CA LEU A 201 -17.69 2.72 2.79
C LEU A 201 -16.37 2.71 2.02
N LYS A 202 -16.21 1.71 1.17
CA LYS A 202 -15.10 1.70 0.21
C LYS A 202 -15.50 2.54 -0.99
N VAL A 203 -14.66 3.48 -1.37
CA VAL A 203 -14.87 4.38 -2.52
C VAL A 203 -14.00 3.90 -3.67
N LEU A 204 -14.60 3.69 -4.83
CA LEU A 204 -13.95 3.20 -6.05
C LEU A 204 -14.24 4.18 -7.19
N GLY A 205 -13.21 4.79 -7.73
CA GLY A 205 -13.28 5.71 -8.85
C GLY A 205 -12.69 5.10 -10.12
N ALA A 206 -13.40 5.26 -11.25
CA ALA A 206 -12.81 5.04 -12.57
C ALA A 206 -12.36 6.38 -13.14
N ALA A 207 -11.04 6.55 -13.32
CA ALA A 207 -10.45 7.73 -13.96
C ALA A 207 -9.70 7.28 -15.23
N PRO A 208 -10.41 7.06 -16.37
CA PRO A 208 -9.78 6.59 -17.61
C PRO A 208 -8.67 7.51 -18.11
N SER A 209 -8.83 8.83 -17.94
CA SER A 209 -7.80 9.84 -18.28
C SER A 209 -6.52 9.67 -17.48
N CYS A 210 -6.63 9.12 -16.27
CA CYS A 210 -5.51 8.92 -15.36
C CYS A 210 -4.89 7.52 -15.47
N SER A 211 -5.42 6.67 -16.36
CA SER A 211 -4.99 5.27 -16.53
C SER A 211 -4.92 4.46 -15.23
N ARG A 212 -5.62 4.90 -14.17
CA ARG A 212 -5.61 4.31 -12.83
C ARG A 212 -7.03 4.08 -12.33
N ARG A 213 -7.19 3.03 -11.53
CA ARG A 213 -8.37 2.89 -10.66
C ARG A 213 -8.02 3.58 -9.34
N ILE A 214 -8.91 4.44 -8.86
CA ILE A 214 -8.71 5.14 -7.60
C ILE A 214 -9.53 4.42 -6.54
N GLU A 215 -8.93 4.17 -5.39
CA GLU A 215 -9.54 3.46 -4.29
C GLU A 215 -9.23 4.16 -2.99
N GLY A 216 -10.24 4.24 -2.12
CA GLY A 216 -10.13 4.93 -0.84
C GLY A 216 -11.29 4.56 0.07
N THR A 217 -11.41 5.36 1.12
CA THR A 217 -12.48 5.24 2.10
C THR A 217 -13.35 6.49 2.04
N GLY A 218 -14.63 6.33 2.37
CA GLY A 218 -15.51 7.42 2.71
C GLY A 218 -16.40 7.04 3.88
N PHE A 219 -17.12 8.01 4.42
CA PHE A 219 -18.09 7.75 5.48
C PHE A 219 -19.35 8.59 5.35
N VAL A 220 -20.45 8.04 5.84
CA VAL A 220 -21.77 8.67 5.77
C VAL A 220 -21.89 9.74 6.84
N TYR A 221 -21.82 11.00 6.45
CA TYR A 221 -21.90 12.16 7.36
C TYR A 221 -23.25 12.88 7.31
N ALA A 222 -24.11 12.54 6.35
CA ALA A 222 -25.51 12.93 6.28
C ALA A 222 -26.29 11.94 5.40
N SER A 223 -27.63 12.04 5.38
CA SER A 223 -28.47 11.17 4.55
C SER A 223 -28.01 11.20 3.09
N GLU A 224 -27.68 10.03 2.54
CA GLU A 224 -27.19 9.88 1.15
C GLU A 224 -25.95 10.72 0.81
N ARG A 225 -25.19 11.16 1.83
CA ARG A 225 -23.96 11.94 1.66
C ARG A 225 -22.76 11.22 2.25
N VAL A 226 -21.74 11.03 1.43
CA VAL A 226 -20.48 10.40 1.80
C VAL A 226 -19.37 11.43 1.70
N MET A 227 -18.60 11.61 2.76
CA MET A 227 -17.39 12.41 2.73
C MET A 227 -16.19 11.51 2.41
N THR A 228 -15.27 12.02 1.59
CA THR A 228 -13.99 11.38 1.26
C THR A 228 -12.96 12.47 0.92
N ASN A 229 -11.75 12.10 0.53
CA ASN A 229 -10.77 13.07 0.04
C ASN A 229 -11.01 13.42 -1.43
N ALA A 230 -10.55 14.61 -1.84
CA ALA A 230 -10.63 15.02 -3.24
C ALA A 230 -9.71 14.18 -4.13
N HIS A 231 -8.50 13.83 -3.67
CA HIS A 231 -7.59 12.99 -4.45
C HIS A 231 -8.15 11.57 -4.72
N VAL A 232 -9.02 11.06 -3.86
CA VAL A 232 -9.70 9.75 -4.03
C VAL A 232 -10.67 9.77 -5.22
N VAL A 233 -11.11 10.94 -5.67
CA VAL A 233 -12.07 11.09 -6.77
C VAL A 233 -11.57 11.99 -7.90
N ALA A 234 -10.31 12.44 -7.84
CA ALA A 234 -9.71 13.32 -8.85
C ALA A 234 -9.68 12.66 -10.23
N GLY A 235 -10.12 13.38 -11.27
CA GLY A 235 -10.19 12.88 -12.65
C GLY A 235 -11.21 11.75 -12.89
N THR A 236 -12.07 11.43 -11.91
CA THR A 236 -13.12 10.43 -12.07
C THR A 236 -14.38 11.04 -12.68
N ARG A 237 -15.06 10.29 -13.56
CA ARG A 237 -16.38 10.70 -14.09
C ARG A 237 -17.53 10.10 -13.30
N GLU A 238 -17.34 8.88 -12.82
CA GLU A 238 -18.29 8.13 -12.02
C GLU A 238 -17.53 7.49 -10.84
N VAL A 239 -18.17 7.50 -9.68
CA VAL A 239 -17.65 6.91 -8.45
C VAL A 239 -18.64 5.86 -8.00
N VAL A 240 -18.14 4.72 -7.53
CA VAL A 240 -18.93 3.66 -6.93
C VAL A 240 -18.57 3.57 -5.46
N VAL A 241 -19.58 3.41 -4.60
CA VAL A 241 -19.38 3.10 -3.18
C VAL A 241 -19.82 1.67 -2.89
N GLU A 242 -18.96 0.90 -2.23
CA GLU A 242 -19.31 -0.45 -1.79
C GLU A 242 -19.98 -0.40 -0.43
N THR A 243 -21.23 -0.87 -0.38
CA THR A 243 -22.02 -0.99 0.85
C THR A 243 -22.17 -2.45 1.24
N SER A 244 -22.66 -2.71 2.46
CA SER A 244 -23.01 -4.07 2.88
C SER A 244 -24.13 -4.71 2.05
N ARG A 245 -24.82 -3.95 1.19
CA ARG A 245 -25.93 -4.41 0.34
C ARG A 245 -25.56 -4.49 -1.14
N GLY A 246 -24.31 -4.21 -1.48
CA GLY A 246 -23.82 -4.11 -2.86
C GLY A 246 -23.30 -2.73 -3.19
N GLN A 247 -22.98 -2.53 -4.47
CA GLN A 247 -22.43 -1.30 -5.00
C GLN A 247 -23.53 -0.29 -5.30
N LEU A 248 -23.28 0.98 -4.99
CA LEU A 248 -24.13 2.11 -5.36
C LEU A 248 -23.31 3.14 -6.12
N GLU A 249 -23.92 3.75 -7.13
CA GLU A 249 -23.32 4.86 -7.85
C GLU A 249 -23.37 6.14 -7.02
N GLY A 250 -22.26 6.87 -7.01
CA GLY A 250 -22.09 8.15 -6.34
C GLY A 250 -21.72 9.24 -7.33
N THR A 251 -22.33 10.40 -7.16
CA THR A 251 -21.99 11.62 -7.91
C THR A 251 -21.19 12.56 -7.02
N VAL A 252 -20.04 13.04 -7.48
CA VAL A 252 -19.27 14.08 -6.76
C VAL A 252 -20.03 15.40 -6.84
N VAL A 253 -20.49 15.93 -5.71
CA VAL A 253 -21.30 17.17 -5.64
C VAL A 253 -20.56 18.35 -5.00
N VAL A 254 -19.45 18.05 -4.32
CA VAL A 254 -18.46 19.02 -3.86
C VAL A 254 -17.08 18.43 -4.09
N TYR A 255 -16.19 19.25 -4.62
CA TYR A 255 -14.80 18.92 -4.86
C TYR A 255 -13.95 20.12 -4.45
N ASP A 256 -13.20 19.99 -3.35
CA ASP A 256 -12.30 21.01 -2.81
C ASP A 256 -10.86 20.48 -2.84
N PRO A 257 -10.09 20.73 -3.91
CA PRO A 257 -8.71 20.27 -4.04
C PRO A 257 -7.76 20.96 -3.05
N LYS A 258 -8.12 22.15 -2.56
CA LYS A 258 -7.30 22.88 -1.58
C LYS A 258 -7.38 22.20 -0.24
N ARG A 259 -8.57 21.85 0.23
CA ARG A 259 -8.73 21.10 1.49
C ARG A 259 -8.51 19.61 1.35
N ASP A 260 -8.39 19.11 0.13
CA ASP A 260 -8.41 17.68 -0.18
C ASP A 260 -9.68 16.98 0.34
N LEU A 261 -10.84 17.58 0.09
CA LEU A 261 -12.14 17.03 0.50
C LEU A 261 -13.11 16.96 -0.66
N ALA A 262 -13.89 15.88 -0.69
CA ALA A 262 -14.99 15.72 -1.62
C ALA A 262 -16.24 15.20 -0.90
N VAL A 263 -17.39 15.53 -1.47
CA VAL A 263 -18.70 14.98 -1.05
C VAL A 263 -19.32 14.25 -2.21
N LEU A 264 -19.72 13.01 -1.95
CA LEU A 264 -20.53 12.21 -2.86
C LEU A 264 -21.99 12.28 -2.45
N HIS A 265 -22.86 12.49 -3.42
CA HIS A 265 -24.28 12.20 -3.33
C HIS A 265 -24.51 10.77 -3.84
N VAL A 266 -25.05 9.90 -2.98
CA VAL A 266 -25.29 8.49 -3.29
C VAL A 266 -26.78 8.16 -3.07
N PRO A 267 -27.63 8.35 -4.08
CA PRO A 267 -29.05 8.05 -3.98
C PRO A 267 -29.32 6.60 -3.56
N GLY A 268 -30.29 6.39 -2.66
CA GLY A 268 -30.66 5.08 -2.13
C GLY A 268 -29.75 4.55 -1.03
N LEU A 269 -28.68 5.27 -0.65
CA LEU A 269 -27.78 4.88 0.43
C LEU A 269 -28.50 4.92 1.79
N LYS A 270 -28.63 3.75 2.42
CA LYS A 270 -29.26 3.58 3.74
C LYS A 270 -28.25 3.06 4.76
N ALA A 271 -27.60 3.98 5.47
CA ALA A 271 -26.64 3.70 6.53
C ALA A 271 -26.76 4.74 7.67
N PRO A 272 -26.34 4.41 8.90
CA PRO A 272 -26.30 5.38 9.99
C PRO A 272 -25.39 6.56 9.67
N VAL A 273 -25.77 7.76 10.10
CA VAL A 273 -24.94 8.96 9.98
C VAL A 273 -23.90 8.99 11.10
N MET A 274 -22.65 9.31 10.75
CA MET A 274 -21.58 9.58 11.69
C MET A 274 -21.48 11.09 11.90
N GLU A 275 -21.70 11.53 13.12
CA GLU A 275 -21.71 12.95 13.48
C GLU A 275 -20.29 13.45 13.75
N PHE A 276 -19.98 14.64 13.27
CA PHE A 276 -18.76 15.35 13.64
C PHE A 276 -18.81 15.79 15.10
N VAL A 277 -17.67 15.70 15.78
CA VAL A 277 -17.55 16.29 17.12
C VAL A 277 -17.57 17.81 17.04
N SER A 278 -18.08 18.45 18.10
CA SER A 278 -18.10 19.92 18.22
C SER A 278 -16.92 20.49 19.01
N LYS A 279 -16.07 19.61 19.56
CA LYS A 279 -14.89 19.98 20.33
C LYS A 279 -13.70 19.21 19.83
N GLU A 280 -12.59 19.91 19.67
CA GLU A 280 -11.33 19.31 19.29
C GLU A 280 -10.83 18.29 20.33
N ALA A 281 -10.16 17.25 19.84
CA ALA A 281 -9.52 16.27 20.69
C ALA A 281 -8.18 16.80 21.21
N ALA A 282 -7.97 16.70 22.52
CA ALA A 282 -6.69 17.07 23.13
C ALA A 282 -5.56 16.11 22.73
N SER A 283 -4.32 16.62 22.77
CA SER A 283 -3.11 15.80 22.71
C SER A 283 -3.18 14.65 23.73
N GLY A 284 -2.90 13.44 23.27
CA GLY A 284 -3.02 12.21 24.06
C GLY A 284 -4.39 11.53 23.99
N ALA A 285 -5.41 12.13 23.40
CA ALA A 285 -6.73 11.51 23.27
C ALA A 285 -6.69 10.22 22.44
N SER A 286 -7.44 9.21 22.88
CA SER A 286 -7.64 7.97 22.12
C SER A 286 -8.50 8.24 20.89
N ALA A 287 -8.16 7.61 19.78
CA ALA A 287 -8.91 7.68 18.54
C ALA A 287 -8.84 6.35 17.78
N ILE A 288 -9.58 6.23 16.69
CA ILE A 288 -9.62 5.04 15.84
C ILE A 288 -9.69 5.47 14.38
N VAL A 289 -8.81 4.94 13.55
CA VAL A 289 -8.85 5.08 12.09
C VAL A 289 -9.66 3.93 11.51
N LEU A 290 -10.68 4.26 10.71
CA LEU A 290 -11.51 3.26 10.02
C LEU A 290 -11.34 3.40 8.51
N GLY A 291 -11.21 2.28 7.79
CA GLY A 291 -11.17 2.31 6.34
C GLY A 291 -10.89 1.00 5.65
N TYR A 292 -10.48 1.09 4.39
CA TYR A 292 -10.22 -0.02 3.47
C TYR A 292 -8.79 0.05 2.92
N PRO A 293 -7.77 -0.16 3.78
CA PRO A 293 -6.39 -0.03 3.37
C PRO A 293 -6.04 -1.06 2.27
N GLN A 294 -5.28 -0.62 1.27
CA GLN A 294 -4.70 -1.45 0.21
C GLN A 294 -5.74 -2.27 -0.57
N ASP A 295 -6.87 -1.65 -0.94
CA ASP A 295 -8.00 -2.31 -1.61
C ASP A 295 -8.61 -3.47 -0.79
N GLY A 296 -8.23 -3.59 0.48
CA GLY A 296 -8.53 -4.71 1.36
C GLY A 296 -9.93 -4.66 1.99
N PRO A 297 -10.21 -5.57 2.92
CA PRO A 297 -11.45 -5.55 3.70
C PRO A 297 -11.45 -4.39 4.71
N TYR A 298 -12.64 -4.07 5.24
CA TYR A 298 -12.81 -3.11 6.34
C TYR A 298 -11.83 -3.39 7.48
N ASN A 299 -11.10 -2.35 7.87
CA ASN A 299 -10.04 -2.40 8.86
C ASN A 299 -10.19 -1.25 9.86
N ALA A 300 -9.80 -1.51 11.10
CA ALA A 300 -9.69 -0.51 12.15
C ALA A 300 -8.28 -0.51 12.72
N GLN A 301 -7.72 0.67 12.94
CA GLN A 301 -6.45 0.87 13.63
C GLN A 301 -6.67 1.77 14.83
N SER A 302 -6.16 1.34 15.98
CA SER A 302 -6.11 2.22 17.15
C SER A 302 -5.20 3.41 16.84
N ALA A 303 -5.60 4.59 17.29
CA ALA A 303 -4.86 5.82 17.12
C ALA A 303 -4.77 6.59 18.44
N ARG A 304 -3.79 7.49 18.51
CA ARG A 304 -3.71 8.50 19.57
C ARG A 304 -3.41 9.86 18.95
N VAL A 305 -4.16 10.88 19.34
CA VAL A 305 -3.90 12.25 18.90
C VAL A 305 -2.55 12.71 19.48
N ARG A 306 -1.62 13.13 18.63
CA ARG A 306 -0.34 13.71 19.05
C ARG A 306 -0.48 15.20 19.25
N ASP A 307 -1.01 15.88 18.25
CA ASP A 307 -1.11 17.33 18.21
C ASP A 307 -2.23 17.81 17.27
N VAL A 308 -2.68 19.05 17.47
CA VAL A 308 -3.55 19.80 16.55
C VAL A 308 -2.79 21.02 16.09
N SER A 309 -2.60 21.17 14.78
CA SER A 309 -1.80 22.26 14.24
C SER A 309 -2.27 22.68 12.86
N ARG A 310 -1.90 23.90 12.47
CA ARG A 310 -2.09 24.39 11.11
C ARG A 310 -0.83 24.14 10.31
N ILE A 311 -0.92 23.33 9.27
CA ILE A 311 0.19 23.07 8.35
C ILE A 311 -0.01 23.84 7.06
N THR A 312 1.07 24.30 6.45
CA THR A 312 1.06 24.89 5.11
C THR A 312 1.88 24.00 4.19
N GLY A 313 1.29 23.63 3.07
CA GLY A 313 1.93 22.82 2.03
C GLY A 313 1.05 22.81 0.78
N PRO A 314 1.46 22.11 -0.27
CA PRO A 314 0.78 22.18 -1.56
C PRO A 314 -0.66 21.65 -1.49
N ASP A 315 -1.48 22.11 -2.43
CA ASP A 315 -2.74 21.44 -2.77
C ASP A 315 -2.52 20.09 -3.46
N ILE A 316 -3.59 19.35 -3.74
CA ILE A 316 -3.46 18.01 -4.35
C ILE A 316 -2.90 18.04 -5.78
N TYR A 317 -2.72 19.21 -6.38
CA TYR A 317 -2.20 19.41 -7.74
C TYR A 317 -0.85 20.14 -7.75
N ASP A 318 -0.26 20.39 -6.57
CA ASP A 318 0.95 21.20 -6.41
C ASP A 318 0.83 22.59 -7.08
N SER A 319 -0.39 23.14 -7.15
CA SER A 319 -0.67 24.41 -7.84
C SER A 319 -0.42 25.64 -6.97
N GLY A 320 -0.23 25.42 -5.67
CA GLY A 320 0.14 26.43 -4.69
C GLY A 320 -0.06 25.94 -3.25
N ASP A 321 0.49 26.71 -2.31
CA ASP A 321 0.41 26.42 -0.89
C ASP A 321 -0.97 26.74 -0.30
N VAL A 322 -1.42 25.88 0.58
CA VAL A 322 -2.67 26.01 1.33
C VAL A 322 -2.43 25.66 2.79
N THR A 323 -3.02 26.47 3.68
CA THR A 323 -2.95 26.24 5.12
C THR A 323 -4.18 25.46 5.57
N ARG A 324 -3.97 24.30 6.20
CA ARG A 324 -5.01 23.40 6.69
C ARG A 324 -4.83 23.12 8.16
N GLU A 325 -5.91 23.05 8.91
CA GLU A 325 -5.88 22.54 10.27
C GLU A 325 -5.98 21.01 10.30
N ILE A 326 -5.04 20.37 10.99
CA ILE A 326 -4.90 18.93 11.01
C ILE A 326 -4.66 18.38 12.42
N TYR A 327 -5.08 17.14 12.62
CA TYR A 327 -4.54 16.27 13.64
C TYR A 327 -3.29 15.55 13.11
N THR A 328 -2.22 15.60 13.88
CA THR A 328 -1.15 14.59 13.78
C THR A 328 -1.50 13.45 14.73
N ILE A 329 -1.47 12.20 14.25
CA ILE A 329 -1.85 11.02 15.04
C ILE A 329 -0.74 9.98 15.08
N LYS A 330 -0.67 9.24 16.19
CA LYS A 330 0.10 7.99 16.30
C LYS A 330 -0.78 6.84 15.85
N SER A 331 -0.61 6.34 14.63
CA SER A 331 -1.33 5.19 14.09
C SER A 331 -0.66 4.69 12.81
N LEU A 332 -0.97 3.45 12.41
CA LEU A 332 -0.56 2.91 11.11
C LEU A 332 -1.57 3.32 10.03
N VAL A 333 -1.27 4.38 9.30
CA VAL A 333 -2.06 4.84 8.15
C VAL A 333 -1.43 4.30 6.86
N ARG A 334 -2.24 3.67 6.00
CA ARG A 334 -1.81 3.09 4.73
C ARG A 334 -2.67 3.62 3.59
N SER A 335 -2.18 3.49 2.36
CA SER A 335 -2.96 3.73 1.14
C SER A 335 -4.34 3.05 1.25
N GLY A 336 -5.39 3.72 0.78
CA GLY A 336 -6.79 3.28 0.93
C GLY A 336 -7.49 3.74 2.21
N ASN A 337 -6.77 4.17 3.26
CA ASN A 337 -7.40 4.84 4.42
C ASN A 337 -7.84 6.29 4.10
N SER A 338 -7.30 6.91 3.05
CA SER A 338 -7.67 8.26 2.61
C SER A 338 -9.19 8.42 2.48
N GLY A 339 -9.72 9.49 3.06
CA GLY A 339 -11.12 9.84 3.13
C GLY A 339 -11.89 9.12 4.25
N GLY A 340 -11.24 8.20 4.95
CA GLY A 340 -11.81 7.50 6.09
C GLY A 340 -11.91 8.37 7.34
N PRO A 341 -12.87 8.09 8.23
CA PRO A 341 -13.04 8.87 9.45
C PRO A 341 -11.98 8.49 10.49
N LEU A 342 -11.44 9.52 11.14
CA LEU A 342 -10.81 9.41 12.45
C LEU A 342 -11.91 9.60 13.49
N ILE A 343 -12.21 8.60 14.31
CA ILE A 343 -13.27 8.67 15.33
C ILE A 343 -12.73 8.64 16.76
N ASP A 344 -13.47 9.22 17.69
CA ASP A 344 -13.27 9.00 19.12
C ASP A 344 -13.87 7.64 19.57
N PRO A 345 -13.59 7.17 20.81
CA PRO A 345 -14.18 5.93 21.33
C PRO A 345 -15.70 5.96 21.51
N GLY A 346 -16.33 7.13 21.44
CA GLY A 346 -17.78 7.33 21.44
C GLY A 346 -18.43 7.25 20.06
N GLY A 347 -17.63 7.24 18.98
CA GLY A 347 -18.10 7.21 17.60
C GLY A 347 -18.23 8.57 16.93
N GLY A 348 -17.87 9.65 17.62
CA GLY A 348 -17.83 10.99 17.04
C GLY A 348 -16.67 11.12 16.05
N VAL A 349 -16.91 11.72 14.89
CA VAL A 349 -15.88 11.95 13.87
C VAL A 349 -15.03 13.15 14.29
N LEU A 350 -13.77 12.87 14.65
CA LEU A 350 -12.74 13.86 14.95
C LEU A 350 -12.22 14.53 13.68
N GLY A 351 -12.14 13.78 12.57
CA GLY A 351 -11.54 14.28 11.34
C GLY A 351 -11.57 13.29 10.18
N VAL A 352 -10.93 13.67 9.07
CA VAL A 352 -10.84 12.89 7.83
C VAL A 352 -9.38 12.57 7.54
N ILE A 353 -9.03 11.29 7.51
CA ILE A 353 -7.67 10.82 7.20
C ILE A 353 -7.33 11.22 5.77
N PHE A 354 -6.18 11.86 5.56
CA PHE A 354 -5.79 12.34 4.23
C PHE A 354 -4.33 12.07 3.86
N ALA A 355 -3.43 11.90 4.83
CA ALA A 355 -2.02 11.64 4.57
C ALA A 355 -1.36 10.78 5.66
N ALA A 356 -0.17 10.26 5.33
CA ALA A 356 0.75 9.61 6.27
C ALA A 356 2.15 10.21 6.10
N ALA A 357 2.97 10.18 7.15
CA ALA A 357 4.36 10.61 7.05
C ALA A 357 5.17 9.62 6.20
N ALA A 358 5.96 10.14 5.25
CA ALA A 358 6.84 9.33 4.41
C ALA A 358 8.03 8.75 5.19
N ASP A 359 8.45 9.41 6.27
CA ASP A 359 9.62 9.07 7.09
C ASP A 359 9.27 8.31 8.39
N ASP A 360 8.00 8.30 8.82
CA ASP A 360 7.53 7.55 10.00
C ASP A 360 6.16 6.90 9.76
N LYS A 361 6.15 5.57 9.60
CA LYS A 361 4.95 4.75 9.40
C LYS A 361 3.92 4.81 10.54
N ASN A 362 4.32 5.31 11.71
CA ASN A 362 3.44 5.46 12.87
C ASN A 362 2.89 6.88 13.01
N VAL A 363 3.08 7.75 12.01
CA VAL A 363 2.48 9.08 11.97
C VAL A 363 1.52 9.20 10.81
N GLY A 364 0.27 9.51 11.14
CA GLY A 364 -0.79 9.83 10.21
C GLY A 364 -1.28 11.26 10.38
N PHE A 365 -1.99 11.76 9.38
CA PHE A 365 -2.59 13.08 9.38
C PHE A 365 -4.07 13.02 9.01
N ALA A 366 -4.89 13.76 9.75
CA ALA A 366 -6.31 13.90 9.51
C ALA A 366 -6.69 15.38 9.48
N LEU A 367 -7.52 15.81 8.54
CA LEU A 367 -8.15 17.13 8.58
C LEU A 367 -9.10 17.18 9.77
N THR A 368 -9.12 18.27 10.52
CA THR A 368 -10.03 18.39 11.67
C THR A 368 -11.49 18.42 11.22
N ALA A 369 -12.40 18.03 12.11
CA ALA A 369 -13.84 18.19 11.91
C ALA A 369 -14.21 19.64 11.54
N ASP A 370 -13.53 20.62 12.16
CA ASP A 370 -13.73 22.04 11.90
C ASP A 370 -13.25 22.44 10.50
N GLU A 371 -12.09 21.95 10.04
CA GLU A 371 -11.62 22.16 8.67
C GLU A 371 -12.58 21.52 7.63
N ALA A 372 -13.18 20.38 7.96
CA ALA A 372 -14.15 19.70 7.09
C ALA A 372 -15.56 20.31 7.11
N ALA A 373 -15.92 21.07 8.15
CA ALA A 373 -17.29 21.52 8.40
C ALA A 373 -17.87 22.36 7.25
N GLY A 374 -17.08 23.26 6.67
CA GLY A 374 -17.52 24.10 5.55
C GLY A 374 -17.87 23.30 4.30
N VAL A 375 -17.04 22.30 3.97
CA VAL A 375 -17.25 21.39 2.84
C VAL A 375 -18.45 20.49 3.11
N ALA A 376 -18.55 19.92 4.32
CA ALA A 376 -19.67 19.10 4.76
C ALA A 376 -21.00 19.84 4.60
N GLN A 377 -21.07 21.07 5.12
CA GLN A 377 -22.28 21.89 5.08
C GLN A 377 -22.69 22.23 3.65
N THR A 378 -21.72 22.55 2.78
CA THR A 378 -21.97 22.82 1.36
C THR A 378 -22.54 21.62 0.62
N GLY A 379 -22.07 20.40 0.95
CA GLY A 379 -22.48 19.17 0.29
C GLY A 379 -23.84 18.61 0.73
N LYS A 380 -24.35 19.00 1.92
CA LYS A 380 -25.57 18.41 2.52
C LYS A 380 -26.79 18.44 1.59
N SER A 381 -26.98 19.51 0.82
CA SER A 381 -28.15 19.69 -0.05
C SER A 381 -27.86 19.58 -1.54
N ARG A 382 -26.58 19.53 -1.94
CA ARG A 382 -26.22 19.46 -3.35
C ARG A 382 -26.46 18.08 -3.94
N THR A 383 -26.94 18.05 -5.17
CA THR A 383 -27.21 16.81 -5.92
C THR A 383 -26.61 16.82 -7.32
N LYS A 384 -26.32 18.01 -7.87
CA LYS A 384 -25.71 18.19 -9.19
C LYS A 384 -24.21 17.89 -9.14
N GLY A 385 -23.75 17.08 -10.08
CA GLY A 385 -22.33 16.77 -10.25
C GLY A 385 -21.47 18.01 -10.51
N VAL A 386 -20.27 17.99 -9.96
CA VAL A 386 -19.21 18.97 -10.24
C VAL A 386 -18.03 18.27 -10.93
N ASP A 387 -17.20 19.06 -11.60
CA ASP A 387 -15.97 18.57 -12.20
C ASP A 387 -14.98 18.12 -11.11
N THR A 388 -14.27 17.04 -11.37
CA THR A 388 -13.29 16.42 -10.47
C THR A 388 -11.84 16.76 -10.85
N GLY A 389 -11.66 17.67 -11.80
CA GLY A 389 -10.36 18.16 -12.23
C GLY A 389 -9.54 17.13 -12.99
N GLU A 390 -8.23 17.31 -12.96
CA GLU A 390 -7.27 16.42 -13.62
C GLU A 390 -6.82 15.28 -12.70
N CYS A 391 -5.81 14.55 -13.14
CA CYS A 391 -5.20 13.49 -12.34
C CYS A 391 -4.31 14.12 -11.26
N ALA A 392 -4.71 13.98 -10.00
CA ALA A 392 -3.91 14.36 -8.83
C ALA A 392 -2.75 13.38 -8.60
#